data_AF-A0A7J2V9L7-F1
#
_entry.id   AF-A0A7J2V9L7-F1
#
_cell.length_a   1.000
_cell.length_b   1.000
_cell.length_c   1.000
_cell.angle_alpha   90.00
_cell.angle_beta   90.00
_cell.angle_gamma   90.00
#
_symmetry.space_group_name_H-M   'P 1'
#
loop_
_entity.id
_entity.type
_entity.pdbx_description
1 polymer ?
#
loop_
_entity_poly.entity_id
_entity_poly.type
_entity_poly.pdbx_seq_one_letter_code
_entity_poly.pdbx_strand_id
1 'polypeptide(L)'
;MVLGVSRVTVIKWIKKGKITAYSVHGKWRIPYSEVERLLKGVQRVRRVAVYARVSSNTQKNDLEKQVEPLKLWVSKNLPNAEYIIVTDVASGLNEDRMGLRKLIEMAKRKEIQAVVVVYRDRLTRFGFEYLKVLFNTLGVDVYVLFKEEPKDYVQELV
;
A
#
# COMPACT_ATOMS: atom_id res chain seq x y z
N MET A 1 -14.90 3.01 -21.29
CA MET A 1 -14.21 1.70 -21.24
C MET A 1 -13.75 1.47 -19.82
N VAL A 2 -14.36 0.52 -19.09
CA VAL A 2 -14.11 0.35 -17.64
C VAL A 2 -12.86 -0.51 -17.34
N LEU A 3 -12.43 -1.34 -18.31
CA LEU A 3 -11.38 -2.35 -18.12
C LEU A 3 -10.04 -2.01 -18.79
N GLY A 4 -9.89 -0.87 -19.48
CA GLY A 4 -8.64 -0.49 -20.17
C GLY A 4 -8.19 -1.42 -21.32
N VAL A 5 -8.97 -2.45 -21.66
CA VAL A 5 -8.69 -3.43 -22.73
C VAL A 5 -9.63 -3.27 -23.92
N SER A 6 -9.13 -3.59 -25.12
CA SER A 6 -9.91 -3.59 -26.37
C SER A 6 -11.11 -4.54 -26.30
N ARG A 7 -12.23 -4.13 -26.92
CA ARG A 7 -13.48 -4.92 -27.01
C ARG A 7 -13.25 -6.34 -27.52
N VAL A 8 -12.31 -6.51 -28.46
CA VAL A 8 -11.97 -7.81 -29.05
C VAL A 8 -11.35 -8.75 -28.02
N THR A 9 -10.49 -8.23 -27.13
CA THR A 9 -9.84 -9.00 -26.07
C THR A 9 -10.86 -9.48 -25.04
N VAL A 10 -11.81 -8.62 -24.67
CA VAL A 10 -12.90 -8.97 -23.75
C VAL A 10 -13.77 -10.08 -24.34
N ILE A 11 -14.14 -10.00 -25.61
CA ILE A 11 -14.92 -11.06 -26.29
C ILE A 11 -14.15 -12.39 -26.34
N LYS A 12 -12.83 -12.36 -26.62
CA LYS A 12 -11.99 -13.56 -26.58
C LYS A 12 -11.97 -14.20 -25.20
N TRP A 13 -11.92 -13.41 -24.13
CA TRP A 13 -11.93 -13.91 -22.76
C TRP A 13 -13.27 -14.49 -22.34
N ILE A 14 -14.38 -13.89 -22.78
CA ILE A 14 -15.74 -14.45 -22.61
C ILE A 14 -15.82 -15.81 -23.32
N LYS A 15 -15.39 -15.90 -24.59
CA LYS A 15 -15.40 -17.16 -25.36
C LYS A 15 -14.49 -18.26 -24.77
N LYS A 16 -13.40 -17.87 -24.11
CA LYS A 16 -12.49 -18.78 -23.40
C LYS A 16 -12.96 -19.15 -21.98
N GLY A 17 -14.14 -18.68 -21.54
CA GLY A 17 -14.65 -18.94 -20.20
C GLY A 17 -13.88 -18.24 -19.06
N LYS A 18 -13.00 -17.27 -19.38
CA LYS A 18 -12.25 -16.51 -18.38
C LYS A 18 -13.09 -15.41 -17.72
N ILE A 19 -14.13 -14.94 -18.39
CA ILE A 19 -15.09 -13.96 -17.91
C ILE A 19 -16.49 -14.56 -18.01
N THR A 20 -17.21 -14.59 -16.89
CA THR A 20 -18.63 -14.91 -16.90
C THR A 20 -19.40 -13.71 -17.46
N ALA A 21 -20.04 -13.90 -18.60
CA ALA A 21 -20.89 -12.89 -19.22
C ALA A 21 -22.16 -13.56 -19.73
N TYR A 22 -23.25 -12.79 -19.76
CA TYR A 22 -24.54 -13.24 -20.28
C TYR A 22 -24.92 -12.41 -21.51
N SER A 23 -25.53 -13.04 -22.49
CA SER A 23 -26.00 -12.38 -23.71
C SER A 23 -27.43 -11.90 -23.51
N VAL A 24 -27.69 -10.62 -23.71
CA VAL A 24 -29.04 -10.03 -23.70
C VAL A 24 -29.22 -9.25 -24.99
N HIS A 25 -30.18 -9.64 -25.83
CA HIS A 25 -30.47 -8.99 -27.11
C HIS A 25 -29.22 -8.80 -28.00
N GLY A 26 -28.41 -9.85 -28.15
CA GLY A 26 -27.21 -9.83 -29.00
C GLY A 26 -26.03 -9.02 -28.45
N LYS A 27 -26.12 -8.50 -27.22
CA LYS A 27 -25.04 -7.78 -26.53
C LYS A 27 -24.56 -8.57 -25.32
N TRP A 28 -23.24 -8.72 -25.20
CA TRP A 28 -22.61 -9.29 -24.01
C TRP A 28 -22.69 -8.31 -22.84
N ARG A 29 -23.25 -8.77 -21.72
CA ARG A 29 -23.25 -8.06 -20.43
C ARG A 29 -22.41 -8.83 -19.43
N ILE A 30 -21.51 -8.13 -18.76
CA ILE A 30 -20.65 -8.68 -17.72
C ILE A 30 -21.22 -8.22 -16.37
N PRO A 31 -21.53 -9.13 -15.43
CA PRO A 31 -21.95 -8.76 -14.08
C PRO A 31 -20.91 -7.83 -13.41
N TYR A 32 -21.38 -6.86 -12.62
CA TYR A 32 -20.49 -5.93 -11.93
C TYR A 32 -19.49 -6.64 -10.99
N SER A 33 -19.94 -7.69 -10.31
CA SER A 33 -19.09 -8.57 -9.49
C SER A 33 -17.94 -9.20 -10.26
N GLU A 34 -18.15 -9.48 -11.56
CA GLU A 34 -17.14 -10.10 -12.40
C GLU A 34 -16.16 -9.09 -12.98
N VAL A 35 -16.64 -7.87 -13.25
CA VAL A 35 -15.76 -6.72 -13.51
C VAL A 35 -14.88 -6.46 -12.28
N GLU A 36 -15.43 -6.49 -11.07
CA GLU A 36 -14.64 -6.38 -9.84
C GLU A 36 -13.65 -7.53 -9.67
N ARG A 37 -14.03 -8.78 -9.94
CA ARG A 37 -13.11 -9.93 -9.86
C ARG A 37 -11.93 -9.76 -10.81
N LEU A 38 -12.18 -9.30 -12.03
CA LEU A 38 -11.14 -9.05 -13.03
C LEU A 38 -10.24 -7.89 -12.61
N LEU A 39 -10.80 -6.84 -12.02
CA LEU A 39 -10.03 -5.72 -11.47
C LEU A 39 -9.24 -6.11 -10.20
N LYS A 40 -9.74 -7.04 -9.39
CA LYS A 40 -9.06 -7.59 -8.20
C LYS A 40 -7.99 -8.63 -8.56
N GLY A 41 -8.16 -9.35 -9.68
CA GLY A 41 -7.22 -10.37 -10.17
C GLY A 41 -6.02 -9.80 -10.93
N VAL A 42 -6.08 -8.55 -11.38
CA VAL A 42 -4.89 -7.76 -11.69
C VAL A 42 -4.35 -7.30 -10.34
N GLN A 43 -3.18 -7.78 -9.92
CA GLN A 43 -2.56 -7.33 -8.68
C GLN A 43 -2.52 -5.80 -8.64
N ARG A 44 -3.42 -5.24 -7.83
CA ARG A 44 -3.61 -3.80 -7.68
C ARG A 44 -2.36 -3.13 -7.11
N VAL A 45 -1.55 -3.93 -6.39
CA VAL A 45 -0.32 -3.51 -5.75
C VAL A 45 0.87 -4.15 -6.47
N ARG A 46 1.54 -3.36 -7.30
CA ARG A 46 2.78 -3.75 -8.01
C ARG A 46 4.02 -3.25 -7.28
N ARG A 47 3.90 -2.11 -6.60
CA ARG A 47 4.97 -1.48 -5.83
C ARG A 47 4.47 -1.04 -4.46
N VAL A 48 5.22 -1.41 -3.44
CA VAL A 48 4.93 -1.16 -2.03
C VAL A 48 6.05 -0.32 -1.42
N ALA A 49 5.71 0.70 -0.65
CA ALA A 49 6.69 1.37 0.18
C ALA A 49 6.70 0.74 1.58
N VAL A 50 7.87 0.26 2.00
CA VAL A 50 8.13 -0.18 3.36
C VAL A 50 8.71 1.00 4.12
N TYR A 51 8.00 1.49 5.13
CA TYR A 51 8.40 2.66 5.90
C TYR A 51 8.79 2.31 7.34
N ALA A 52 9.98 2.71 7.73
CA ALA A 52 10.50 2.54 9.09
C ALA A 52 11.07 3.86 9.63
N ARG A 53 10.86 4.11 10.93
CA ARG A 53 11.27 5.36 11.59
C ARG A 53 11.91 5.05 12.94
N VAL A 54 13.02 5.73 13.20
CA VAL A 54 13.64 5.83 14.53
C VAL A 54 13.78 7.30 14.92
N SER A 55 13.80 7.58 16.22
CA SER A 55 13.89 8.95 16.72
C SER A 55 15.32 9.44 16.86
N SER A 56 16.27 8.54 17.11
CA SER A 56 17.69 8.88 17.21
C SER A 56 18.56 8.09 16.22
N ASN A 57 19.66 8.73 15.80
CA ASN A 57 20.66 8.13 14.92
C ASN A 57 21.41 6.97 15.60
N THR A 58 21.42 6.93 16.94
CA THR A 58 21.97 5.81 17.73
C THR A 58 21.15 4.52 17.60
N GLN A 59 19.90 4.60 17.12
CA GLN A 59 18.99 3.47 16.96
C GLN A 59 18.98 2.91 15.53
N LYS A 60 20.01 3.16 14.71
CA LYS A 60 20.08 2.63 13.34
C LYS A 60 19.95 1.11 13.27
N ASN A 61 20.49 0.38 14.24
CA ASN A 61 20.34 -1.08 14.31
C ASN A 61 18.87 -1.51 14.52
N ASP A 62 18.03 -0.64 15.10
CA ASP A 62 16.61 -0.93 15.28
C ASP A 62 15.79 -0.68 14.00
N LEU A 63 16.30 0.11 13.05
CA LEU A 63 15.66 0.25 11.72
C LEU A 63 15.70 -1.07 10.96
N GLU A 64 16.83 -1.77 10.97
CA GLU A 64 16.97 -3.05 10.27
C GLU A 64 16.02 -4.10 10.86
N LYS A 65 15.94 -4.18 12.19
CA LYS A 65 14.99 -5.05 12.90
C LYS A 65 13.53 -4.71 12.60
N GLN A 66 13.20 -3.46 12.32
CA GLN A 66 11.84 -3.07 11.89
C GLN A 66 11.55 -3.44 10.44
N VAL A 67 12.55 -3.39 9.56
CA VAL A 67 12.38 -3.63 8.12
C VAL A 67 12.22 -5.13 7.81
N GLU A 68 12.89 -6.03 8.53
CA GLU A 68 12.80 -7.48 8.26
C GLU A 68 11.38 -8.05 8.38
N PRO A 69 10.61 -7.80 9.46
CA PRO A 69 9.22 -8.24 9.54
C PRO A 69 8.35 -7.66 8.43
N LEU A 70 8.60 -6.42 8.01
CA LEU A 70 7.86 -5.77 6.93
C LEU A 70 8.11 -6.46 5.59
N LYS A 71 9.38 -6.78 5.28
CA LYS A 71 9.74 -7.52 4.07
C LYS A 71 9.05 -8.87 4.04
N LEU A 72 9.10 -9.63 5.13
CA LEU A 72 8.47 -10.95 5.22
C LEU A 72 6.95 -10.84 5.03
N TRP A 73 6.33 -9.83 5.64
CA TRP A 73 4.90 -9.58 5.47
C TRP A 73 4.54 -9.24 4.03
N VAL A 74 5.33 -8.40 3.34
CA VAL A 74 5.12 -8.07 1.92
C VAL A 74 5.27 -9.32 1.06
N SER A 75 6.33 -10.11 1.23
CA SER A 75 6.52 -11.34 0.45
C SER A 75 5.39 -12.35 0.66
N LYS A 76 4.84 -12.45 1.88
CA LYS A 76 3.75 -13.37 2.21
C LYS A 76 2.39 -12.93 1.66
N ASN A 77 2.07 -11.64 1.76
CA ASN A 77 0.73 -11.12 1.42
C ASN A 77 0.66 -10.54 0.00
N LEU A 78 1.80 -10.11 -0.55
CA LEU A 78 1.94 -9.43 -1.83
C LEU A 78 3.12 -10.03 -2.64
N PRO A 79 3.05 -11.33 -3.02
CA PRO A 79 4.20 -12.09 -3.49
C PRO A 79 4.85 -11.60 -4.80
N ASN A 80 4.13 -10.84 -5.63
CA ASN A 80 4.69 -10.28 -6.88
C ASN A 80 4.87 -8.76 -6.82
N ALA A 81 4.77 -8.16 -5.63
CA ALA A 81 4.98 -6.72 -5.48
C ALA A 81 6.45 -6.44 -5.21
N GLU A 82 7.02 -5.49 -5.95
CA GLU A 82 8.31 -4.89 -5.61
C GLU A 82 8.15 -4.02 -4.37
N TYR A 83 9.15 -3.98 -3.50
CA TYR A 83 9.14 -3.08 -2.35
C TYR A 83 10.29 -2.09 -2.39
N ILE A 84 10.02 -0.88 -1.92
CA ILE A 84 10.98 0.20 -1.78
C ILE A 84 11.07 0.54 -0.30
N ILE A 85 12.29 0.51 0.24
CA ILE A 85 12.52 0.84 1.64
C ILE A 85 12.69 2.36 1.75
N VAL A 86 11.92 2.98 2.63
CA VAL A 86 12.02 4.39 2.99
C VAL A 86 12.22 4.46 4.49
N THR A 87 13.27 5.15 4.93
CA THR A 87 13.59 5.30 6.35
C THR A 87 13.68 6.77 6.73
N ASP A 88 13.31 7.07 7.98
CA ASP A 88 13.51 8.38 8.59
C ASP A 88 14.21 8.24 9.95
N VAL A 89 15.13 9.17 10.22
CA VAL A 89 15.73 9.40 11.53
C VAL A 89 15.22 10.74 12.02
N ALA A 90 14.07 10.72 12.68
CA ALA A 90 13.40 11.91 13.16
C ALA A 90 12.34 11.56 14.22
N SER A 91 12.05 12.52 15.11
CA SER A 91 10.89 12.46 15.98
C SER A 91 9.60 12.30 15.17
N GLY A 92 8.65 11.53 15.70
CA GLY A 92 7.33 11.37 15.09
C GLY A 92 6.46 12.64 15.13
N LEU A 93 6.92 13.68 15.84
CA LEU A 93 6.35 15.02 15.88
C LEU A 93 6.89 15.94 14.79
N ASN A 94 8.04 15.61 14.20
CA ASN A 94 8.62 16.41 13.14
C ASN A 94 7.84 16.17 11.84
N GLU A 95 7.27 17.23 11.27
CA GLU A 95 6.51 17.14 10.01
C GLU A 95 7.41 17.27 8.78
N ASP A 96 8.61 17.88 8.91
CA ASP A 96 9.58 18.00 7.80
C ASP A 96 10.50 16.77 7.72
N ARG A 97 9.87 15.60 7.59
CA ARG A 97 10.54 14.32 7.43
C ARG A 97 10.77 14.02 5.95
N MET A 98 12.03 13.91 5.55
CA MET A 98 12.42 13.65 4.16
C MET A 98 11.82 12.34 3.63
N GLY A 99 11.79 11.28 4.43
CA GLY A 99 11.20 9.99 4.05
C GLY A 99 9.68 10.07 3.90
N LEU A 100 8.97 10.72 4.83
CA LEU A 100 7.53 10.95 4.70
C LEU A 100 7.19 11.78 3.45
N ARG A 101 7.93 12.87 3.19
CA ARG A 101 7.76 13.67 1.98
C ARG A 101 7.99 12.84 0.72
N LYS A 102 9.01 11.98 0.72
CA LYS A 102 9.29 11.04 -0.37
C LYS A 102 8.13 10.06 -0.59
N LEU A 103 7.53 9.52 0.47
CA LEU A 103 6.35 8.65 0.35
C LEU A 103 5.17 9.36 -0.30
N ILE A 104 4.89 10.59 0.12
CA ILE A 104 3.79 11.39 -0.42
C ILE A 104 4.03 11.69 -1.90
N GLU A 105 5.26 12.06 -2.28
CA GLU A 105 5.61 12.28 -3.69
C GLU A 105 5.49 11.02 -4.54
N MET A 106 5.96 9.87 -4.05
CA MET A 106 5.80 8.58 -4.74
C MET A 106 4.32 8.19 -4.90
N ALA A 107 3.50 8.46 -3.89
CA ALA A 107 2.06 8.25 -3.94
C ALA A 107 1.39 9.17 -4.99
N LYS A 108 1.73 10.46 -5.01
CA LYS A 108 1.24 11.42 -6.02
C LYS A 108 1.60 11.00 -7.44
N ARG A 109 2.81 10.46 -7.65
CA ARG A 109 3.29 9.94 -8.94
C ARG A 109 2.70 8.56 -9.29
N LYS A 110 1.88 7.98 -8.42
CA LYS A 110 1.31 6.62 -8.54
C LYS A 110 2.38 5.53 -8.69
N GLU A 111 3.57 5.78 -8.18
CA GLU A 111 4.69 4.83 -8.22
C GLU A 111 4.47 3.68 -7.25
N ILE A 112 3.80 3.95 -6.12
CA ILE A 112 3.42 2.99 -5.10
C ILE A 112 1.91 2.86 -5.02
N GLN A 113 1.43 1.69 -4.58
CA GLN A 113 0.02 1.40 -4.37
C GLN A 113 -0.27 0.93 -2.94
N ALA A 114 0.76 0.71 -2.14
CA ALA A 114 0.62 0.48 -0.72
C ALA A 114 1.80 1.05 0.07
N VAL A 115 1.54 1.41 1.32
CA VAL A 115 2.55 1.73 2.34
C VAL A 115 2.39 0.73 3.48
N VAL A 116 3.48 0.13 3.93
CA VAL A 116 3.50 -0.84 5.03
C VAL A 116 4.37 -0.30 6.14
N VAL A 117 3.82 -0.24 7.35
CA VAL A 117 4.50 0.22 8.58
C VAL A 117 4.34 -0.80 9.70
N VAL A 118 5.31 -0.83 10.63
CA VAL A 118 5.26 -1.76 11.76
C VAL A 118 4.12 -1.39 12.72
N TYR A 119 4.11 -0.12 13.16
CA TYR A 119 3.17 0.45 14.11
C TYR A 119 2.64 1.80 13.59
N ARG A 120 1.54 2.30 14.16
CA ARG A 120 0.90 3.56 13.75
C ARG A 120 1.79 4.79 14.00
N ASP A 121 2.45 4.84 15.15
CA ASP A 121 3.34 5.93 15.59
C ASP A 121 4.61 6.08 14.71
N ARG A 122 4.99 4.99 14.02
CA ARG A 122 6.11 5.00 13.09
C ARG A 122 5.81 5.86 11.88
N LEU A 123 4.55 5.82 11.40
CA LEU A 123 4.09 6.74 10.36
C LEU A 123 3.93 8.16 10.89
N THR A 124 3.23 8.32 12.02
CA THR A 124 3.06 9.62 12.68
C THR A 124 2.52 9.43 14.09
N ARG A 125 2.94 10.28 15.04
CA ARG A 125 2.34 10.29 16.40
C ARG A 125 0.91 10.83 16.39
N PHE A 126 0.65 11.84 15.58
CA PHE A 126 -0.66 12.47 15.45
C PHE A 126 -1.10 12.52 14.00
N GLY A 127 -2.41 12.50 13.76
CA GLY A 127 -2.95 12.61 12.40
C GLY A 127 -2.76 11.37 11.53
N PHE A 128 -2.59 10.19 12.14
CA PHE A 128 -2.52 8.92 11.38
C PHE A 128 -3.74 8.74 10.47
N GLU A 129 -4.94 9.03 10.98
CA GLU A 129 -6.16 8.91 10.17
C GLU A 129 -6.16 9.93 9.00
N TYR A 130 -5.64 11.13 9.18
CA TYR A 130 -5.50 12.10 8.09
C TYR A 130 -4.53 11.60 7.01
N LEU A 131 -3.36 11.10 7.40
CA LEU A 131 -2.41 10.51 6.46
C LEU A 131 -2.99 9.28 5.75
N LYS A 132 -3.71 8.42 6.48
CA LYS A 132 -4.38 7.26 5.89
C LYS A 132 -5.42 7.68 4.86
N VAL A 133 -6.26 8.66 5.17
CA VAL A 133 -7.24 9.22 4.22
C VAL A 133 -6.55 9.84 3.01
N LEU A 134 -5.46 10.58 3.22
CA LEU A 134 -4.65 11.15 2.14
C LEU A 134 -4.11 10.06 1.21
N PHE A 135 -3.42 9.05 1.74
CA PHE A 135 -2.88 7.95 0.95
C PHE A 135 -3.99 7.19 0.22
N ASN A 136 -5.10 6.89 0.89
CA ASN A 136 -6.25 6.21 0.26
C ASN A 136 -6.83 7.04 -0.90
N THR A 137 -6.89 8.36 -0.75
CA THR A 137 -7.36 9.28 -1.81
C THR A 137 -6.40 9.28 -3.02
N LEU A 138 -5.11 9.09 -2.77
CA LEU A 138 -4.09 8.88 -3.80
C LEU A 138 -4.08 7.45 -4.38
N GLY A 139 -4.97 6.56 -3.91
CA GLY A 139 -5.04 5.17 -4.34
C GLY A 139 -3.96 4.28 -3.74
N VAL A 140 -3.43 4.67 -2.57
CA VAL A 140 -2.38 3.96 -1.84
C VAL A 140 -2.96 3.40 -0.54
N ASP A 141 -2.96 2.08 -0.40
CA ASP A 141 -3.45 1.41 0.81
C ASP A 141 -2.39 1.47 1.94
N VAL A 142 -2.80 1.81 3.16
CA VAL A 142 -1.90 1.84 4.34
C VAL A 142 -2.11 0.59 5.19
N TYR A 143 -1.09 -0.25 5.29
CA TYR A 143 -1.05 -1.44 6.13
C TYR A 143 -0.20 -1.21 7.37
N VAL A 144 -0.75 -1.62 8.52
CA VAL A 144 -0.06 -1.61 9.81
C VAL A 144 0.03 -3.05 10.29
N LEU A 145 1.23 -3.54 10.60
CA LEU A 145 1.43 -4.93 11.03
C LEU A 145 0.88 -5.18 12.44
N PHE A 146 1.16 -4.25 13.36
CA PHE A 146 0.80 -4.39 14.77
C PHE A 146 -0.04 -3.20 15.24
N LYS A 147 -1.10 -3.49 16.00
CA LYS A 147 -2.05 -2.46 16.47
C LYS A 147 -1.52 -1.64 17.65
N GLU A 148 -0.64 -2.22 18.48
CA GLU A 148 -0.10 -1.60 19.69
C GLU A 148 1.41 -1.83 19.78
N GLU A 149 2.14 -0.80 20.23
CA GLU A 149 3.56 -0.94 20.60
C GLU A 149 3.68 -1.67 21.95
N PRO A 150 4.77 -2.41 22.18
CA PRO A 150 5.21 -2.71 23.55
C PRO A 150 5.50 -1.40 24.30
N LYS A 151 5.05 -1.30 25.56
CA LYS A 151 4.99 -0.10 26.42
C LYS A 151 6.33 0.63 26.71
N ASP A 152 7.45 0.24 26.11
CA ASP A 152 8.80 0.66 26.53
C ASP A 152 9.35 1.95 25.90
N TYR A 153 8.58 2.69 25.10
CA TYR A 153 9.07 3.93 24.44
C TYR A 153 8.37 5.19 24.93
N VAL A 154 8.22 5.34 26.25
CA VAL A 154 7.80 6.59 26.90
C VAL A 154 9.02 7.53 27.03
N GLN A 155 9.58 8.03 25.92
CA GLN A 155 10.78 8.90 25.99
C GLN A 155 10.76 10.16 25.12
N GLU A 156 9.62 10.58 24.57
CA GLU A 156 9.56 11.86 23.83
C GLU A 156 8.35 12.70 24.21
N LEU A 157 8.19 12.90 25.52
CA LEU A 157 7.28 13.89 26.11
C LEU A 157 8.04 14.98 26.90
N VAL A 158 9.36 15.12 26.69
CA VAL A 158 10.17 16.17 27.29
C VAL A 158 10.74 17.07 26.20
#